data_AF-B6WA83-F1
#
_entry.id   AF-B6WA83-F1
#
_cell.length_a   1.000
_cell.length_b   1.000
_cell.length_c   1.000
_cell.angle_alpha   90.00
_cell.angle_beta   90.00
_cell.angle_gamma   90.00
#
_symmetry.space_group_name_H-M   'P 1'
#
loop_
_entity.id
_entity.type
_entity.pdbx_description
1 polymer ?
#
loop_
_entity_poly.entity_id
_entity_poly.type
_entity_poly.pdbx_seq_one_letter_code
_entity_poly.pdbx_strand_id
1 'polypeptide(L)'
;MKLDFIVKNPDKYLGHIEGVGNNKEKLEDHINKTFAYYKKIIDEKNLGKVFERFFLSIFDEREGYTYFKDLIDSVILFHDLGKINSRFQRNKLKNFEIDLIDLGIEGEHSILSSFIYVYNFVGKIRNLEIDDELKEKFYYLIF
;
A
#
# COMPACT_ATOMS: atom_id res chain seq x y z
N MET A 1 0.52 -8.89 -5.17
CA MET A 1 -0.01 -7.79 -5.99
C MET A 1 0.86 -7.65 -7.22
N LYS A 2 0.28 -7.88 -8.40
CA LYS A 2 0.92 -7.54 -9.67
C LYS A 2 0.97 -6.03 -9.83
N LEU A 3 2.04 -5.47 -10.39
CA LEU A 3 2.21 -4.01 -10.53
C LEU A 3 1.81 -3.48 -11.91
N ASP A 4 1.37 -4.36 -12.81
CA ASP A 4 0.98 -4.04 -14.19
C ASP A 4 -0.15 -2.99 -14.30
N PHE A 5 -0.96 -2.84 -13.25
CA PHE A 5 -2.04 -1.85 -13.20
C PHE A 5 -1.55 -0.41 -12.96
N ILE A 6 -0.29 -0.22 -12.57
CA ILE A 6 0.27 1.11 -12.24
C ILE A 6 1.41 1.49 -13.20
N VAL A 7 2.29 0.54 -13.51
CA VAL A 7 3.50 0.82 -14.29
C VAL A 7 3.67 -0.15 -15.45
N LYS A 8 4.27 0.34 -16.53
CA LYS A 8 4.76 -0.50 -17.63
C LYS A 8 6.04 -1.21 -17.20
N ASN A 9 6.20 -2.47 -17.60
CA ASN A 9 7.39 -3.29 -17.33
C ASN A 9 7.72 -3.39 -15.83
N PRO A 10 6.80 -3.92 -14.98
CA PRO A 10 6.96 -3.92 -13.54
C PRO A 10 8.23 -4.64 -13.05
N ASP A 11 8.73 -5.61 -13.82
CA ASP A 11 9.95 -6.36 -13.52
C ASP A 11 11.22 -5.49 -13.39
N LYS A 12 11.20 -4.27 -13.94
CA LYS A 12 12.32 -3.32 -13.85
C LYS A 12 12.40 -2.60 -12.51
N TYR A 13 11.34 -2.62 -11.71
CA TYR A 13 11.29 -1.86 -10.46
C TYR A 13 11.80 -2.71 -9.30
N LEU A 14 12.70 -2.11 -8.52
CA LEU A 14 13.30 -2.76 -7.35
C LEU A 14 12.56 -2.33 -6.08
N GLY A 15 12.44 -3.24 -5.12
CA GLY A 15 11.94 -2.97 -3.78
C GLY A 15 13.06 -2.78 -2.76
N HIS A 16 14.19 -3.45 -2.98
CA HIS A 16 15.32 -3.46 -2.07
C HIS A 16 16.64 -3.75 -2.80
N ILE A 17 17.75 -3.28 -2.23
CA ILE A 17 19.11 -3.67 -2.61
C ILE A 17 19.87 -4.04 -1.33
N GLU A 18 20.41 -5.26 -1.28
CA GLU A 18 21.24 -5.69 -0.16
C GLU A 18 22.56 -4.93 -0.16
N GLY A 19 22.93 -4.38 0.99
CA GLY A 19 24.18 -3.61 1.15
C GLY A 19 25.46 -4.45 0.95
N VAL A 20 25.37 -5.77 1.12
CA VAL A 20 26.48 -6.71 0.89
C VAL A 20 26.12 -7.60 -0.29
N GLY A 21 26.89 -7.52 -1.37
CA GLY A 21 26.70 -8.36 -2.58
C GLY A 21 25.85 -7.74 -3.69
N ASN A 22 25.24 -6.56 -3.48
CA ASN A 22 24.39 -5.86 -4.47
C ASN A 22 23.22 -6.70 -5.01
N ASN A 23 22.73 -7.68 -4.24
CA ASN A 23 21.54 -8.44 -4.63
C ASN A 23 20.34 -7.50 -4.66
N LYS A 24 19.57 -7.57 -5.74
CA LYS A 24 18.41 -6.71 -5.99
C LYS A 24 17.14 -7.53 -5.81
N GLU A 25 16.23 -7.06 -4.98
CA GLU A 25 14.89 -7.62 -4.82
C GLU A 25 13.91 -6.82 -5.69
N LYS A 26 13.07 -7.50 -6.47
CA LYS A 26 12.01 -6.83 -7.24
C LYS A 26 10.96 -6.25 -6.31
N LEU A 27 10.34 -5.14 -6.71
CA LEU A 27 9.33 -4.46 -5.89
C LEU A 27 8.10 -5.34 -5.65
N GLU A 28 7.65 -6.08 -6.66
CA GLU A 28 6.54 -7.02 -6.51
C GLU A 28 6.85 -8.12 -5.48
N ASP A 29 8.04 -8.71 -5.55
CA ASP A 29 8.48 -9.75 -4.62
C ASP A 29 8.56 -9.22 -3.19
N HIS A 30 9.11 -8.01 -3.03
CA HIS A 30 9.17 -7.30 -1.76
C HIS A 30 7.80 -7.12 -1.12
N ILE A 31 6.84 -6.54 -1.87
CA ILE A 31 5.48 -6.29 -1.38
C ILE A 31 4.77 -7.62 -1.04
N ASN A 32 4.90 -8.63 -1.90
CA ASN A 32 4.29 -9.95 -1.68
C ASN A 32 4.84 -10.63 -0.44
N LYS A 33 6.15 -10.57 -0.23
CA LYS A 33 6.83 -11.12 0.94
C LYS A 33 6.39 -10.40 2.21
N THR A 34 6.37 -9.07 2.21
CA THR A 34 5.89 -8.27 3.35
C THR A 34 4.43 -8.61 3.69
N PHE A 35 3.56 -8.72 2.68
CA PHE A 35 2.16 -9.10 2.89
C PHE A 35 2.00 -10.53 3.42
N ALA A 36 2.84 -11.47 2.97
CA ALA A 36 2.84 -12.83 3.50
C ALA A 36 3.24 -12.89 4.97
N TYR A 37 4.24 -12.11 5.41
CA TYR A 37 4.61 -11.99 6.82
C TYR A 37 3.53 -11.27 7.63
N TYR A 38 2.91 -10.23 7.08
CA TYR A 38 1.78 -9.56 7.71
C TYR A 38 0.65 -10.53 8.05
N LYS A 39 0.26 -11.41 7.12
CA LYS A 39 -0.75 -12.46 7.40
C LYS A 39 -0.34 -13.38 8.55
N LYS A 40 0.92 -13.84 8.56
CA LYS A 40 1.43 -14.66 9.67
C LYS A 40 1.33 -13.93 11.01
N ILE A 41 1.65 -12.63 11.03
CA ILE A 41 1.56 -11.80 12.25
C ILE A 41 0.10 -11.65 12.69
N ILE A 42 -0.85 -11.42 11.77
CA ILE A 42 -2.29 -11.37 12.10
C ILE A 42 -2.70 -12.66 12.80
N ASP A 43 -2.33 -13.80 12.22
CA ASP A 43 -2.73 -15.11 12.73
C ASP A 43 -2.08 -15.41 14.08
N GLU A 44 -0.75 -15.27 14.18
CA GLU A 44 0.02 -15.56 15.40
C GLU A 44 -0.33 -14.65 16.58
N LYS A 45 -0.66 -13.38 16.30
CA LYS A 45 -1.00 -12.39 17.33
C LYS A 45 -2.51 -12.19 17.48
N ASN A 46 -3.32 -12.95 16.74
CA ASN A 46 -4.78 -12.84 16.73
C ASN A 46 -5.28 -11.39 16.53
N LEU A 47 -4.64 -10.66 15.61
CA LEU A 47 -4.94 -9.25 15.35
C LEU A 47 -6.32 -9.04 14.73
N GLY A 48 -6.93 -10.08 14.17
CA GLY A 48 -8.31 -10.02 13.66
C GLY A 48 -9.30 -9.51 14.72
N LYS A 49 -9.18 -9.97 15.98
CA LYS A 49 -10.03 -9.48 17.09
C LYS A 49 -9.70 -8.05 17.49
N VAL A 50 -8.44 -7.63 17.34
CA VAL A 50 -8.02 -6.26 17.62
C VAL A 50 -8.63 -5.32 16.58
N PHE A 51 -8.59 -5.69 15.30
CA PHE A 51 -9.21 -4.93 14.22
C PHE A 51 -10.73 -4.86 14.36
N GLU A 52 -11.40 -5.96 14.73
CA GLU A 52 -12.85 -5.94 15.00
C GLU A 52 -13.21 -4.97 16.14
N ARG A 53 -12.46 -4.99 17.24
CA ARG A 53 -12.68 -4.07 18.37
C ARG A 53 -12.38 -2.61 18.01
N PHE A 54 -11.31 -2.38 17.26
CA PHE A 54 -10.96 -1.05 16.79
C PHE A 54 -12.04 -0.49 15.85
N PHE A 55 -12.54 -1.32 14.92
CA PHE A 55 -13.66 -0.95 14.07
C PHE A 55 -14.90 -0.59 14.90
N LEU A 56 -15.32 -1.46 15.83
CA LEU A 56 -16.48 -1.20 16.70
C LEU A 56 -16.28 -0.04 17.69
N SER A 57 -15.06 0.48 17.84
CA SER A 57 -14.80 1.71 18.62
C SER A 57 -15.03 2.99 17.83
N ILE A 58 -15.13 2.89 16.51
CA ILE A 58 -15.34 4.01 15.57
C ILE A 58 -16.74 3.95 14.95
N PHE A 59 -17.25 2.73 14.72
CA PHE A 59 -18.53 2.45 14.10
C PHE A 59 -19.45 1.69 15.07
N ASP A 60 -20.69 2.14 15.21
CA ASP A 60 -21.68 1.52 16.11
C ASP A 60 -22.30 0.23 15.55
N GLU A 61 -21.99 -0.09 14.29
CA GLU A 61 -22.55 -1.23 13.56
C GLU A 61 -21.45 -2.10 12.94
N ARG A 62 -21.79 -3.34 12.58
CA ARG A 62 -20.87 -4.28 11.93
C ARG A 62 -20.82 -4.11 10.41
N GLU A 63 -21.76 -3.36 9.84
CA GLU A 63 -21.80 -3.06 8.42
C GLU A 63 -20.50 -2.36 8.01
N GLY A 64 -19.91 -2.79 6.90
CA GLY A 64 -18.65 -2.22 6.42
C GLY A 64 -17.36 -2.76 7.05
N TYR A 65 -17.40 -3.66 8.04
CA TYR A 65 -16.17 -4.25 8.60
C TYR A 65 -15.28 -4.92 7.54
N THR A 66 -15.88 -5.56 6.53
CA THR A 66 -15.12 -6.15 5.41
C THR A 66 -14.40 -5.07 4.58
N TYR A 67 -15.02 -3.91 4.35
CA TYR A 67 -14.37 -2.78 3.66
C TYR A 67 -13.27 -2.16 4.51
N PHE A 68 -13.51 -2.01 5.82
CA PHE A 68 -12.48 -1.62 6.78
C PHE A 68 -11.27 -2.56 6.73
N LYS A 69 -11.51 -3.87 6.70
CA LYS A 69 -10.43 -4.86 6.59
C LYS A 69 -9.67 -4.75 5.28
N ASP A 70 -10.34 -4.52 4.15
CA ASP A 70 -9.68 -4.29 2.84
C ASP A 70 -8.80 -3.03 2.87
N LEU A 71 -9.29 -1.94 3.47
CA LEU A 71 -8.53 -0.70 3.66
C LEU A 71 -7.23 -0.97 4.44
N ILE A 72 -7.33 -1.54 5.63
CA ILE A 72 -6.18 -1.81 6.50
C ILE A 72 -5.19 -2.79 5.88
N ASP A 73 -5.67 -3.88 5.29
CA ASP A 73 -4.79 -4.87 4.64
C ASP A 73 -4.09 -4.27 3.42
N SER A 74 -4.76 -3.36 2.70
CA SER A 74 -4.20 -2.69 1.55
C SER A 74 -3.15 -1.65 1.91
N VAL A 75 -3.16 -1.07 3.11
CA VAL A 75 -2.03 -0.23 3.56
C VAL A 75 -0.71 -0.99 3.45
N ILE A 76 -0.69 -2.27 3.82
CA ILE A 76 0.51 -3.12 3.74
C ILE A 76 0.92 -3.38 2.28
N LEU A 77 -0.04 -3.52 1.37
CA LEU A 77 0.25 -3.69 -0.05
C LEU A 77 0.78 -2.40 -0.70
N PHE A 78 0.32 -1.25 -0.22
CA PHE A 78 0.62 0.05 -0.82
C PHE A 78 1.81 0.77 -0.17
N HIS A 79 2.24 0.40 1.05
CA HIS A 79 3.23 1.16 1.84
C HIS A 79 4.50 1.50 1.07
N ASP A 80 5.00 0.57 0.25
CA ASP A 80 6.23 0.71 -0.53
C ASP A 80 5.99 0.82 -2.03
N LEU A 81 4.73 0.90 -2.46
CA LEU A 81 4.37 1.00 -3.86
C LEU A 81 4.96 2.25 -4.52
N GLY A 82 5.07 3.35 -3.77
CA GLY A 82 5.71 4.58 -4.19
C GLY A 82 7.22 4.46 -4.43
N LYS A 83 7.85 3.31 -4.14
CA LYS A 83 9.22 3.03 -4.59
C LYS A 83 9.34 3.04 -6.11
N ILE A 84 8.24 2.99 -6.86
CA ILE A 84 8.24 3.27 -8.32
C ILE A 84 8.74 4.68 -8.68
N ASN A 85 8.80 5.60 -7.71
CA ASN A 85 9.38 6.92 -7.90
C ASN A 85 10.79 6.79 -8.50
N SER A 86 11.00 7.38 -9.67
CA SER A 86 12.27 7.29 -10.41
C SER A 86 13.47 7.82 -9.64
N ARG A 87 13.31 8.90 -8.85
CA ARG A 87 14.37 9.44 -7.97
C ARG A 87 14.72 8.42 -6.89
N PHE A 88 13.73 7.73 -6.31
CA PHE A 88 13.98 6.66 -5.34
C PHE A 88 14.73 5.48 -5.99
N GLN A 89 14.25 5.00 -7.14
CA GLN A 89 14.89 3.92 -7.91
C GLN A 89 16.36 4.24 -8.20
N ARG A 90 16.66 5.42 -8.74
CA ARG A 90 18.03 5.80 -9.12
C ARG A 90 18.91 6.10 -7.90
N ASN A 91 18.42 6.87 -6.94
CA ASN A 91 19.27 7.40 -5.87
C ASN A 91 19.47 6.39 -4.73
N LYS A 92 18.40 5.69 -4.33
CA LYS A 92 18.41 4.74 -3.21
C LYS A 92 18.68 3.31 -3.67
N LEU A 93 18.05 2.87 -4.76
CA LEU A 93 18.20 1.49 -5.25
C LEU A 93 19.24 1.32 -6.36
N LYS A 94 19.90 2.42 -6.77
CA LYS A 94 20.93 2.44 -7.83
C LYS A 94 20.45 1.79 -9.13
N ASN A 95 19.16 1.96 -9.43
CA ASN A 95 18.51 1.42 -10.60
C ASN A 95 18.48 2.47 -11.72
N PHE A 96 19.56 2.52 -12.51
CA PHE A 96 19.72 3.48 -13.60
C PHE A 96 18.97 3.08 -14.88
N GLU A 97 18.31 1.91 -14.92
CA GLU A 97 17.43 1.49 -16.02
C GLU A 97 16.11 2.26 -16.04
N ILE A 98 15.76 2.92 -14.92
CA ILE A 98 14.57 3.76 -14.82
C ILE A 98 14.93 5.19 -15.19
N ASP A 99 14.19 5.74 -16.15
CA ASP A 99 14.34 7.13 -16.56
C ASP A 99 13.95 8.07 -15.43
N LEU A 100 14.74 9.14 -15.28
CA LEU A 100 14.49 10.15 -14.26
C LEU A 100 13.29 11.01 -14.68
N ILE A 101 12.23 10.95 -13.89
CA ILE A 101 11.03 11.78 -13.98
C ILE A 101 10.86 12.47 -12.64
N ASP A 102 10.87 13.80 -12.66
CA ASP A 102 10.67 14.59 -11.46
C ASP A 102 9.19 14.77 -11.16
N LEU A 103 8.75 14.20 -10.04
CA LEU A 103 7.38 14.32 -9.54
C LEU A 103 7.23 15.49 -8.54
N GLY A 104 8.31 16.24 -8.25
CA GLY A 104 8.29 17.33 -7.27
C GLY A 104 8.23 16.88 -5.80
N ILE A 105 8.39 15.58 -5.55
CA ILE A 105 8.40 14.94 -4.22
C ILE A 105 9.74 14.29 -3.90
N GLU A 106 10.80 14.66 -4.63
CA GLU A 106 12.14 14.12 -4.43
C GLU A 106 12.15 12.57 -4.44
N GLY A 107 12.91 11.94 -3.55
CA GLY A 107 12.91 10.49 -3.34
C GLY A 107 11.88 10.00 -2.33
N GLU A 108 10.87 10.80 -1.97
CA GLU A 108 9.90 10.45 -0.94
C GLU A 108 8.87 9.43 -1.45
N HIS A 109 9.25 8.15 -1.38
CA HIS A 109 8.39 7.03 -1.80
C HIS A 109 7.12 6.92 -0.96
N SER A 110 7.17 7.22 0.35
CA SER A 110 6.00 7.16 1.24
C SER A 110 4.90 8.13 0.81
N ILE A 111 5.25 9.35 0.37
CA ILE A 111 4.28 10.32 -0.15
C ILE A 111 3.58 9.76 -1.40
N LEU A 112 4.33 9.18 -2.33
CA LEU A 112 3.76 8.58 -3.53
C LEU A 112 2.89 7.36 -3.20
N SER A 113 3.32 6.51 -2.26
CA SER A 113 2.53 5.39 -1.75
C SER A 113 1.19 5.85 -1.19
N SER A 114 1.20 6.85 -0.31
CA SER A 114 -0.01 7.44 0.29
C SER A 114 -0.94 8.02 -0.77
N PHE A 115 -0.40 8.76 -1.73
CA PHE A 115 -1.20 9.33 -2.83
C PHE A 115 -1.90 8.23 -3.64
N ILE A 116 -1.19 7.18 -4.05
CA ILE A 116 -1.77 6.08 -4.84
C ILE A 116 -2.83 5.32 -4.02
N TYR A 117 -2.58 5.11 -2.73
CA TYR A 117 -3.54 4.48 -1.81
C TYR A 117 -4.84 5.30 -1.72
N VAL A 118 -4.74 6.59 -1.40
CA VAL A 118 -5.90 7.49 -1.28
C VAL A 118 -6.65 7.57 -2.60
N TYR A 119 -5.96 7.77 -3.72
CA TYR A 119 -6.58 7.83 -5.04
C TYR A 119 -7.40 6.57 -5.36
N ASN A 120 -6.84 5.39 -5.12
CA ASN A 120 -7.52 4.12 -5.35
C ASN A 120 -8.74 3.94 -4.43
N PHE A 121 -8.59 4.26 -3.13
CA PHE A 121 -9.65 4.03 -2.15
C PHE A 121 -10.75 5.08 -2.17
N VAL A 122 -10.47 6.32 -2.55
CA VAL A 122 -11.52 7.31 -2.81
C VAL A 122 -12.49 6.80 -3.89
N GLY A 123 -11.94 6.24 -4.97
CA GLY A 123 -12.73 5.62 -6.04
C GLY A 123 -13.50 4.39 -5.58
N LYS A 124 -12.88 3.51 -4.78
CA LYS A 124 -13.55 2.33 -4.21
C LYS A 124 -14.71 2.69 -3.29
N ILE A 125 -14.47 3.58 -2.31
CA ILE A 125 -15.49 4.01 -1.32
C ILE A 125 -16.71 4.61 -2.01
N ARG A 126 -16.49 5.44 -3.04
CA ARG A 126 -17.57 6.07 -3.82
C ARG A 126 -18.53 5.05 -4.43
N ASN A 127 -18.03 3.87 -4.79
CA ASN A 127 -18.79 2.83 -5.49
C ASN A 127 -19.33 1.75 -4.53
N LEU A 128 -19.21 1.93 -3.20
CA LEU A 128 -19.76 0.97 -2.24
C LEU A 128 -21.28 1.08 -2.16
N GLU A 129 -21.95 -0.07 -2.08
CA GLU A 129 -23.40 -0.19 -1.86
C GLU A 129 -23.72 -0.21 -0.36
N ILE A 130 -23.36 0.89 0.31
CA ILE A 130 -23.65 1.18 1.73
C ILE A 130 -24.21 2.59 1.85
N ASP A 131 -24.75 2.96 3.01
CA ASP A 131 -25.26 4.30 3.25
C ASP A 131 -24.14 5.37 3.18
N ASP A 132 -24.55 6.61 2.90
CA ASP A 132 -23.60 7.70 2.67
C ASP A 132 -22.91 8.17 3.96
N GLU A 133 -23.52 8.01 5.14
CA GLU A 133 -22.90 8.36 6.42
C GLU A 133 -21.70 7.43 6.70
N LEU A 134 -21.87 6.13 6.43
CA LEU A 134 -20.80 5.16 6.55
C LEU A 134 -19.67 5.41 5.53
N LYS A 135 -19.98 5.84 4.31
CA LYS A 135 -18.96 6.28 3.33
C LYS A 135 -18.17 7.48 3.82
N GLU A 136 -18.83 8.48 4.39
CA GLU A 136 -18.17 9.67 4.96
C GLU A 136 -17.16 9.27 6.05
N LYS A 137 -17.55 8.38 6.96
CA LYS A 137 -16.63 7.82 7.97
C LYS A 137 -15.43 7.10 7.34
N PHE A 138 -15.62 6.35 6.25
CA PHE A 138 -14.50 5.74 5.52
C PHE A 138 -13.58 6.76 4.85
N TYR A 139 -14.11 7.87 4.34
CA TYR A 139 -13.27 8.95 3.83
C TYR A 139 -12.39 9.54 4.95
N TYR A 140 -12.94 9.81 6.13
CA TYR A 140 -12.14 10.28 7.27
C TYR A 140 -11.06 9.30 7.72
N LEU A 141 -11.23 8.00 7.52
CA LEU A 141 -10.22 7.00 7.87
C LEU A 141 -9.01 6.96 6.92
N ILE A 142 -9.17 7.41 5.68
CA ILE A 142 -8.10 7.34 4.67
C ILE A 142 -7.35 8.66 4.48
N PHE A 143 -7.83 9.75 5.09
CA PHE A 143 -7.19 11.07 5.11
C PHE A 143 -6.53 11.33 6.46
#